data_AF-A0A918LDZ4-F1
#
_entry.id   AF-A0A918LDZ4-F1
#
_cell.length_a   1.000
_cell.length_b   1.000
_cell.length_c   1.000
_cell.angle_alpha   90.00
_cell.angle_beta   90.00
_cell.angle_gamma   90.00
#
_symmetry.space_group_name_H-M   'P 1'
#
loop_
_entity.id
_entity.type
_entity.pdbx_description
1 polymer ?
#
loop_
_entity_poly.entity_id
_entity_poly.type
_entity_poly.pdbx_seq_one_letter_code
_entity_poly.pdbx_strand_id
1 'polypeptide(L)'
;MRLPAGLSARVMTVAVAVAAAVGVTVPPSAAAEPASPGGRYCASLVGRAPEGPGAVSPVIDRECSDTSRADARARLRGARVETQARALLVTWYTAIDYGGFSEDIYGDSGPCDRRGYRLDIWQTYWRNNLSSVIGTVQCNRSLFSNNVSADTFWLPVPYLGKYNDNVHQMHVYYYS
;
A
#
# COMPACT_ATOMS: atom_id res chain seq x y z
N MET A 1 94.26 20.35 -23.96
CA MET A 1 94.50 19.23 -23.02
C MET A 1 93.15 18.63 -22.69
N ARG A 2 92.78 17.49 -23.31
CA ARG A 2 92.81 16.10 -22.79
C ARG A 2 91.82 15.84 -21.62
N LEU A 3 90.83 14.99 -21.90
CA LEU A 3 89.83 14.33 -21.00
C LEU A 3 90.48 13.47 -19.91
N PRO A 4 89.80 13.15 -18.79
CA PRO A 4 89.00 11.89 -18.63
C PRO A 4 87.67 12.10 -17.85
N ALA A 5 86.54 11.38 -18.05
CA ALA A 5 86.18 9.96 -17.98
C ALA A 5 85.67 9.46 -16.59
N GLY A 6 84.49 8.81 -16.59
CA GLY A 6 83.90 7.98 -15.51
C GLY A 6 82.82 8.68 -14.67
N LEU A 7 81.71 8.08 -14.23
CA LEU A 7 81.26 6.68 -14.24
C LEU A 7 79.72 6.66 -13.98
N SER A 8 79.03 5.69 -14.56
CA SER A 8 77.59 5.42 -14.44
C SER A 8 77.09 5.12 -13.01
N ALA A 9 75.85 5.51 -12.71
CA ALA A 9 74.97 4.76 -11.80
C ALA A 9 73.51 4.91 -12.26
N ARG A 10 72.95 3.82 -12.82
CA ARG A 10 71.51 3.69 -13.12
C ARG A 10 70.79 3.33 -11.83
N VAL A 11 69.91 4.20 -11.35
CA VAL A 11 68.97 3.89 -10.25
C VAL A 11 67.65 3.45 -10.89
N MET A 12 67.31 2.17 -10.76
CA MET A 12 65.99 1.64 -11.10
C MET A 12 65.00 2.04 -10.02
N THR A 13 64.08 2.95 -10.34
CA THR A 13 62.89 3.24 -9.53
C THR A 13 61.84 2.13 -9.74
N VAL A 14 61.55 1.39 -8.68
CA VAL A 14 60.41 0.45 -8.60
C VAL A 14 59.14 1.27 -8.35
N ALA A 15 58.23 1.30 -9.33
CA ALA A 15 56.91 1.90 -9.18
C ALA A 15 55.97 0.92 -8.45
N VAL A 16 55.56 1.28 -7.23
CA VAL A 16 54.50 0.58 -6.50
C VAL A 16 53.15 1.07 -7.02
N ALA A 17 52.45 0.22 -7.78
CA ALA A 17 51.09 0.49 -8.23
C ALA A 17 50.10 0.23 -7.09
N VAL A 18 49.48 1.30 -6.58
CA VAL A 18 48.37 1.23 -5.63
C VAL A 18 47.10 0.93 -6.43
N ALA A 19 46.63 -0.32 -6.39
CA ALA A 19 45.35 -0.71 -6.97
C ALA A 19 44.21 -0.17 -6.08
N ALA A 20 43.57 0.92 -6.52
CA ALA A 20 42.33 1.41 -5.92
C ALA A 20 41.19 0.44 -6.26
N ALA A 21 40.74 -0.33 -5.27
CA ALA A 21 39.55 -1.17 -5.39
C ALA A 21 38.31 -0.26 -5.45
N VAL A 22 37.76 -0.08 -6.65
CA VAL A 22 36.46 0.57 -6.84
C VAL A 22 35.39 -0.43 -6.41
N GLY A 23 34.92 -0.30 -5.17
CA GLY A 23 33.79 -1.06 -4.66
C GLY A 23 32.53 -0.69 -5.43
N VAL A 24 32.06 -1.60 -6.28
CA VAL A 24 30.74 -1.48 -6.93
C VAL A 24 29.69 -1.78 -5.85
N THR A 25 29.14 -0.73 -5.25
CA THR A 25 27.95 -0.84 -4.41
C THR A 25 26.76 -1.12 -5.32
N VAL A 26 26.37 -2.39 -5.45
CA VAL A 26 25.12 -2.77 -6.10
C VAL A 26 23.98 -2.26 -5.19
N PRO A 27 23.10 -1.36 -5.66
CA PRO A 27 21.95 -0.96 -4.86
C PRO A 27 21.08 -2.18 -4.58
N PRO A 28 20.51 -2.31 -3.37
CA PRO A 28 19.57 -3.39 -3.10
C PRO A 28 18.41 -3.28 -4.08
N SER A 29 18.21 -4.29 -4.91
CA SER A 29 16.99 -4.44 -5.71
C SER A 29 15.81 -4.48 -4.74
N ALA A 30 15.03 -3.40 -4.71
CA ALA A 30 13.71 -3.42 -4.10
C ALA A 30 12.92 -4.55 -4.75
N ALA A 31 12.48 -5.53 -3.96
CA ALA A 31 11.61 -6.58 -4.44
C ALA A 31 10.39 -5.93 -5.10
N ALA A 32 10.13 -6.27 -6.37
CA ALA A 32 8.95 -5.77 -7.05
C ALA A 32 7.72 -6.29 -6.31
N GLU A 33 6.92 -5.37 -5.77
CA GLU A 33 5.62 -5.72 -5.18
C GLU A 33 4.76 -6.39 -6.26
N PRO A 34 4.01 -7.47 -5.92
CA PRO A 34 3.15 -8.14 -6.88
C PRO A 34 2.15 -7.15 -7.46
N ALA A 35 2.08 -7.07 -8.79
CA ALA A 35 1.21 -6.13 -9.49
C ALA A 35 -0.25 -6.30 -9.05
N SER A 36 -0.87 -5.20 -8.61
CA SER A 36 -2.31 -5.16 -8.39
C SER A 36 -3.00 -5.26 -9.76
N PRO A 37 -4.06 -6.07 -9.92
CA PRO A 37 -4.72 -6.29 -11.20
C PRO A 37 -5.41 -5.04 -11.80
N GLY A 38 -5.35 -3.87 -11.13
CA GLY A 38 -5.90 -2.61 -11.63
C GLY A 38 -4.95 -1.42 -11.60
N GLY A 39 -3.73 -1.56 -11.08
CA GLY A 39 -2.77 -0.46 -10.89
C GLY A 39 -2.47 -0.14 -9.42
N ARG A 40 -1.52 0.77 -9.20
CA ARG A 40 -0.93 1.06 -7.88
C ARG A 40 -1.89 1.73 -6.88
N TYR A 41 -2.83 2.52 -7.38
CA TYR A 41 -3.79 3.26 -6.57
C TYR A 41 -5.20 2.98 -7.08
N CYS A 42 -6.09 2.53 -6.21
CA CYS A 42 -7.49 2.29 -6.54
C CYS A 42 -8.42 3.16 -5.69
N ALA A 43 -9.62 3.38 -6.19
CA ALA A 43 -10.72 3.97 -5.47
C ALA A 43 -11.99 3.15 -5.76
N SER A 44 -12.66 2.69 -4.72
CA SER A 44 -13.87 1.88 -4.82
C SER A 44 -15.06 2.60 -4.20
N LEU A 45 -16.22 2.49 -4.82
CA LEU A 45 -17.50 2.91 -4.26
C LEU A 45 -18.28 1.67 -3.84
N VAL A 46 -18.72 1.63 -2.58
CA VAL A 46 -19.50 0.54 -2.02
C VAL A 46 -20.88 1.00 -1.57
N GLY A 47 -21.87 0.17 -1.83
CA GLY A 47 -23.21 0.33 -1.31
C GLY A 47 -23.29 -0.04 0.16
N ARG A 48 -24.40 0.36 0.80
CA ARG A 48 -24.72 -0.14 2.14
C ARG A 48 -24.94 -1.66 2.09
N ALA A 49 -24.46 -2.36 3.10
CA ALA A 49 -24.74 -3.79 3.23
C ALA A 49 -26.26 -4.00 3.37
N PRO A 50 -26.85 -4.96 2.64
CA PRO A 50 -28.25 -5.32 2.83
C PRO A 50 -28.55 -5.73 4.27
N GLU A 51 -29.84 -5.71 4.63
CA GLU A 51 -30.29 -6.28 5.90
C GLU A 51 -30.02 -7.79 5.95
N GLY A 52 -29.55 -8.27 7.10
CA GLY A 52 -29.44 -9.69 7.39
C GLY A 52 -28.05 -10.16 7.83
N PRO A 53 -27.97 -11.38 8.38
CA PRO A 53 -26.71 -12.02 8.76
C PRO A 53 -25.81 -12.24 7.54
N GLY A 54 -24.54 -11.86 7.64
CA GLY A 54 -23.55 -12.11 6.59
C GLY A 54 -23.70 -11.25 5.33
N ALA A 55 -24.69 -10.36 5.25
CA ALA A 55 -24.86 -9.47 4.10
C ALA A 55 -23.64 -8.54 3.94
N VAL A 56 -23.12 -8.45 2.71
CA VAL A 56 -21.91 -7.71 2.35
C VAL A 56 -22.31 -6.44 1.59
N SER A 57 -21.60 -5.34 1.84
CA SER A 57 -21.65 -4.11 1.06
C SER A 57 -21.22 -4.39 -0.40
N PRO A 58 -22.10 -4.24 -1.39
CA PRO A 58 -21.75 -4.49 -2.77
C PRO A 58 -20.79 -3.42 -3.29
N VAL A 59 -19.80 -3.82 -4.09
CA VAL A 59 -18.98 -2.88 -4.85
C VAL A 59 -19.81 -2.37 -6.03
N ILE A 60 -20.07 -1.06 -6.06
CA ILE A 60 -20.84 -0.38 -7.10
C ILE A 60 -19.94 0.01 -8.28
N ASP A 61 -18.72 0.42 -7.96
CA ASP A 61 -17.75 0.89 -8.95
C ASP A 61 -16.33 0.83 -8.38
N ARG A 62 -15.33 0.70 -9.25
CA ARG A 62 -13.91 0.65 -8.88
C ARG A 62 -13.07 1.16 -10.03
N GLU A 63 -12.29 2.20 -9.74
CA GLU A 63 -11.39 2.83 -10.70
C GLU A 63 -9.97 2.86 -10.13
N CYS A 64 -8.99 2.64 -10.99
CA CYS A 64 -7.60 2.57 -10.59
C CYS A 64 -6.69 3.43 -11.49
N SER A 65 -5.51 3.75 -10.97
CA SER A 65 -4.50 4.59 -11.58
C SER A 65 -3.11 4.18 -11.10
N ASP A 66 -2.15 4.17 -12.01
CA ASP A 66 -0.73 4.03 -11.67
C ASP A 66 -0.08 5.37 -11.29
N THR A 67 -0.78 6.49 -11.50
CA THR A 67 -0.22 7.84 -11.30
C THR A 67 -0.36 8.29 -9.85
N SER A 68 -1.58 8.30 -9.31
CA SER A 68 -1.81 8.73 -7.92
C SER A 68 -3.18 8.31 -7.40
N ARG A 69 -3.35 8.32 -6.07
CA ARG A 69 -4.67 8.23 -5.41
C ARG A 69 -5.63 9.33 -5.86
N ALA A 70 -5.13 10.55 -6.10
CA ALA A 70 -5.95 11.66 -6.55
C ALA A 70 -6.56 11.39 -7.94
N ASP A 71 -5.77 10.82 -8.86
CA ASP A 71 -6.22 10.44 -10.19
C ASP A 71 -7.25 9.29 -10.14
N ALA A 72 -6.98 8.22 -9.38
CA ALA A 72 -7.95 7.13 -9.20
C ALA A 72 -9.31 7.63 -8.67
N ARG A 73 -9.28 8.56 -7.70
CA ARG A 73 -10.49 9.21 -7.18
C ARG A 73 -11.19 10.08 -8.22
N ALA A 74 -10.45 10.82 -9.04
CA ALA A 74 -11.02 11.65 -10.08
C ALA A 74 -11.73 10.80 -11.14
N ARG A 75 -11.15 9.65 -11.53
CA ARG A 75 -11.78 8.67 -12.44
C ARG A 75 -13.08 8.12 -11.86
N LEU A 76 -13.06 7.68 -10.60
CA LEU A 76 -14.27 7.20 -9.90
C LEU A 76 -15.37 8.27 -9.85
N ARG A 77 -15.01 9.55 -9.67
CA ARG A 77 -15.98 10.66 -9.71
C ARG A 77 -16.56 10.88 -11.11
N GLY A 78 -15.71 10.94 -12.12
CA GLY A 78 -16.12 11.13 -13.51
C GLY A 78 -17.05 10.03 -14.04
N ALA A 79 -16.92 8.80 -13.54
CA ALA A 79 -17.77 7.68 -13.91
C ALA A 79 -19.25 7.84 -13.50
N ARG A 80 -19.57 8.66 -12.49
CA ARG A 80 -20.98 8.92 -12.11
C ARG A 80 -21.28 10.39 -11.83
N VAL A 81 -22.28 10.92 -12.53
CA VAL A 81 -22.81 12.27 -12.37
C VAL A 81 -23.21 12.51 -10.90
N GLU A 82 -22.65 13.57 -10.35
CA GLU A 82 -22.51 13.98 -8.96
C GLU A 82 -23.86 14.21 -8.23
N THR A 83 -24.52 13.15 -7.76
CA THR A 83 -25.82 13.28 -7.04
C THR A 83 -25.88 12.56 -5.69
N GLN A 84 -24.90 11.72 -5.33
CA GLN A 84 -24.85 11.00 -4.05
C GLN A 84 -23.65 11.42 -3.20
N ALA A 85 -23.89 11.60 -1.90
CA ALA A 85 -22.87 11.97 -0.92
C ALA A 85 -21.90 10.79 -0.68
N ARG A 86 -20.82 10.75 -1.46
CA ARG A 86 -19.74 9.77 -1.29
C ARG A 86 -18.87 10.19 -0.10
N ALA A 87 -18.72 9.31 0.88
CA ALA A 87 -17.84 9.56 2.04
C ALA A 87 -16.68 8.57 2.05
N LEU A 88 -15.45 9.06 2.27
CA LEU A 88 -14.31 8.18 2.51
C LEU A 88 -14.56 7.39 3.81
N LEU A 89 -14.53 6.07 3.71
CA LEU A 89 -14.69 5.18 4.86
C LEU A 89 -13.33 4.82 5.42
N VAL A 90 -12.49 4.22 4.56
CA VAL A 90 -11.16 3.72 4.90
C VAL A 90 -10.22 3.79 3.69
N THR A 91 -8.92 3.74 3.96
CA THR A 91 -7.89 3.44 2.97
C THR A 91 -7.13 2.18 3.38
N TRP A 92 -7.02 1.24 2.45
CA TRP A 92 -6.22 0.02 2.58
C TRP A 92 -4.83 0.21 2.00
N TYR A 93 -3.84 -0.50 2.56
CA TYR A 93 -2.44 -0.41 2.19
C TYR A 93 -1.75 -1.77 2.18
N THR A 94 -0.88 -2.00 1.21
CA THR A 94 -0.14 -3.27 1.08
C THR A 94 1.03 -3.38 2.03
N ALA A 95 1.62 -2.26 2.45
CA ALA A 95 2.68 -2.26 3.44
C ALA A 95 2.18 -1.83 4.82
N ILE A 96 2.98 -2.13 5.85
CA ILE A 96 2.82 -1.56 7.18
C ILE A 96 3.00 -0.03 7.14
N ASP A 97 2.56 0.65 8.19
CA ASP A 97 2.67 2.10 8.36
C ASP A 97 2.16 2.89 7.13
N TYR A 98 1.12 2.37 6.49
CA TYR A 98 0.38 3.02 5.41
C TYR A 98 1.19 3.26 4.13
N GLY A 99 2.14 2.36 3.84
CA GLY A 99 2.93 2.36 2.60
C GLY A 99 2.38 1.46 1.49
N GLY A 100 3.10 1.43 0.36
CA GLY A 100 2.82 0.49 -0.75
C GLY A 100 1.67 0.92 -1.67
N PHE A 101 0.97 -0.05 -2.24
CA PHE A 101 -0.23 0.17 -3.04
C PHE A 101 -1.39 0.50 -2.11
N SER A 102 -2.39 1.21 -2.61
CA SER A 102 -3.53 1.62 -1.77
C SER A 102 -4.85 1.63 -2.49
N GLU A 103 -5.92 1.45 -1.70
CA GLU A 103 -7.29 1.57 -2.16
C GLU A 103 -8.11 2.44 -1.22
N ASP A 104 -8.67 3.53 -1.76
CA ASP A 104 -9.63 4.39 -1.05
C ASP A 104 -11.03 3.82 -1.22
N ILE A 105 -11.73 3.54 -0.12
CA ILE A 105 -13.07 2.94 -0.15
C ILE A 105 -14.08 3.98 0.31
N TYR A 106 -15.04 4.27 -0.57
CA TYR A 106 -16.10 5.24 -0.39
C TYR A 106 -17.44 4.57 -0.15
N GLY A 107 -18.24 5.09 0.77
CA GLY A 107 -19.63 4.71 0.94
C GLY A 107 -20.54 5.57 0.09
N ASP A 108 -21.47 4.94 -0.64
CA ASP A 108 -22.51 5.60 -1.44
C ASP A 108 -23.65 6.20 -0.60
N SER A 109 -23.68 5.88 0.69
CA SER A 109 -24.75 6.29 1.62
C SER A 109 -24.23 7.14 2.77
N GLY A 110 -23.14 7.89 2.53
CA GLY A 110 -22.49 8.73 3.54
C GLY A 110 -21.46 7.98 4.40
N PRO A 111 -21.01 8.62 5.51
CA PRO A 111 -19.99 8.05 6.40
C PRO A 111 -20.52 6.85 7.19
N CYS A 112 -19.64 6.20 7.96
CA CYS A 112 -20.10 5.08 8.80
C CYS A 112 -21.05 5.55 9.90
N ASP A 113 -22.05 4.71 10.16
CA ASP A 113 -22.86 4.74 11.38
C ASP A 113 -22.55 3.50 12.22
N ARG A 114 -23.36 3.22 13.25
CA ARG A 114 -23.21 2.02 14.10
C ARG A 114 -23.37 0.70 13.33
N ARG A 115 -24.04 0.73 12.18
CA ARG A 115 -24.27 -0.45 11.32
C ARG A 115 -23.10 -0.63 10.37
N GLY A 116 -22.51 0.46 9.90
CA GLY A 116 -21.28 0.48 9.12
C GLY A 116 -21.38 -0.20 7.76
N TYR A 117 -20.22 -0.56 7.21
CA TYR A 117 -20.03 -1.21 5.92
C TYR A 117 -19.29 -2.53 6.10
N ARG A 118 -19.78 -3.59 5.45
CA ARG A 118 -19.21 -4.94 5.53
C ARG A 118 -18.55 -5.28 4.20
N LEU A 119 -17.24 -5.26 4.17
CA LEU A 119 -16.43 -5.43 2.97
C LEU A 119 -15.99 -6.89 2.88
N ASP A 120 -16.31 -7.54 1.76
CA ASP A 120 -15.79 -8.87 1.45
C ASP A 120 -14.43 -8.73 0.75
N ILE A 121 -13.44 -9.39 1.33
CA ILE A 121 -12.05 -9.33 0.91
C ILE A 121 -11.62 -10.69 0.32
N TRP A 122 -12.37 -11.77 0.60
CA TRP A 122 -11.95 -13.15 0.38
C TRP A 122 -11.51 -13.48 -1.06
N GLN A 123 -12.24 -12.97 -2.06
CA GLN A 123 -11.94 -13.20 -3.49
C GLN A 123 -11.22 -12.02 -4.15
N THR A 124 -10.62 -11.13 -3.35
CA THR A 124 -9.95 -9.93 -3.86
C THR A 124 -8.44 -10.02 -3.71
N TYR A 125 -7.72 -9.18 -4.44
CA TYR A 125 -6.28 -8.98 -4.27
C TYR A 125 -5.89 -8.73 -2.81
N TRP A 126 -6.73 -7.99 -2.08
CA TRP A 126 -6.46 -7.55 -0.71
C TRP A 126 -6.42 -8.67 0.32
N ARG A 127 -6.98 -9.85 0.03
CA ARG A 127 -6.95 -10.98 0.98
C ARG A 127 -5.55 -11.30 1.48
N ASN A 128 -4.59 -11.31 0.56
CA ASN A 128 -3.21 -11.69 0.80
C ASN A 128 -2.24 -10.51 0.71
N ASN A 129 -2.74 -9.27 0.72
CA ASN A 129 -1.93 -8.07 0.50
C ASN A 129 -2.42 -6.90 1.37
N LEU A 130 -3.15 -7.14 2.45
CA LEU A 130 -3.64 -6.08 3.34
C LEU A 130 -2.81 -6.08 4.62
N SER A 131 -2.04 -5.01 4.82
CA SER A 131 -1.10 -4.90 5.94
C SER A 131 -1.44 -3.79 6.93
N SER A 132 -1.98 -2.66 6.45
CA SER A 132 -2.38 -1.53 7.29
C SER A 132 -3.61 -0.81 6.76
N VAL A 133 -4.33 -0.13 7.65
CA VAL A 133 -5.63 0.49 7.36
C VAL A 133 -5.79 1.82 8.07
N ILE A 134 -6.18 2.86 7.34
CA ILE A 134 -6.59 4.15 7.90
C ILE A 134 -8.10 4.27 7.81
N GLY A 135 -8.75 4.60 8.92
CA GLY A 135 -10.16 5.03 8.94
C GLY A 135 -10.30 6.54 9.03
N THR A 136 -11.53 7.03 8.93
CA THR A 136 -11.85 8.42 9.23
C THR A 136 -12.37 8.58 10.65
N VAL A 137 -12.51 9.82 11.14
CA VAL A 137 -13.13 10.09 12.45
C VAL A 137 -14.56 9.55 12.55
N GLN A 138 -15.25 9.43 11.42
CA GLN A 138 -16.61 8.87 11.33
C GLN A 138 -16.62 7.39 11.00
N CYS A 139 -15.46 6.73 10.89
CA CYS A 139 -15.27 5.31 10.60
C CYS A 139 -14.07 4.83 11.41
N ASN A 140 -14.23 4.78 12.74
CA ASN A 140 -13.13 4.69 13.70
C ASN A 140 -12.93 3.31 14.32
N ARG A 141 -13.81 2.34 14.03
CA ARG A 141 -13.69 0.95 14.46
C ARG A 141 -13.79 0.01 13.27
N SER A 142 -13.04 -1.09 13.33
CA SER A 142 -13.14 -2.16 12.35
C SER A 142 -13.02 -3.52 12.99
N LEU A 143 -13.93 -4.43 12.65
CA LEU A 143 -13.76 -5.87 12.88
C LEU A 143 -13.05 -6.47 11.66
N PHE A 144 -11.92 -7.13 11.87
CA PHE A 144 -11.25 -7.92 10.84
C PHE A 144 -11.45 -9.39 11.16
N SER A 145 -11.72 -10.21 10.13
CA SER A 145 -11.87 -11.65 10.29
C SER A 145 -11.14 -12.44 9.21
N ASN A 146 -10.77 -13.65 9.58
CA ASN A 146 -10.28 -14.69 8.68
C ASN A 146 -10.99 -16.02 8.99
N ASN A 147 -10.49 -17.15 8.48
CA ASN A 147 -11.15 -18.45 8.65
C ASN A 147 -11.14 -18.97 10.10
N VAL A 148 -10.33 -18.39 10.99
CA VAL A 148 -10.09 -18.93 12.33
C VAL A 148 -10.44 -17.97 13.46
N SER A 149 -10.48 -16.67 13.20
CA SER A 149 -10.71 -15.66 14.26
C SER A 149 -11.25 -14.35 13.71
N ALA A 150 -11.82 -13.54 14.58
CA ALA A 150 -12.24 -12.18 14.29
C ALA A 150 -11.97 -11.27 15.51
N ASP A 151 -11.37 -10.11 15.29
CA ASP A 151 -11.04 -9.13 16.33
C ASP A 151 -11.37 -7.71 15.88
N THR A 152 -11.68 -6.86 16.86
CA THR A 152 -11.99 -5.45 16.65
C THR A 152 -10.81 -4.56 16.98
N PHE A 153 -10.55 -3.59 16.12
CA PHE A 153 -9.48 -2.61 16.24
C PHE A 153 -10.04 -1.19 16.20
N TRP A 154 -9.37 -0.28 16.90
CA TRP A 154 -9.49 1.14 16.64
C TRP A 154 -8.69 1.49 15.39
N LEU A 155 -9.27 2.32 14.51
CA LEU A 155 -8.58 2.85 13.35
C LEU A 155 -7.93 4.21 13.71
N PRO A 156 -6.72 4.50 13.18
CA PRO A 156 -5.98 3.72 12.19
C PRO A 156 -5.17 2.55 12.79
N VAL A 157 -4.89 1.51 11.99
CA VAL A 157 -4.08 0.33 12.36
C VAL A 157 -2.83 0.29 11.48
N PRO A 158 -1.63 0.55 12.04
CA PRO A 158 -0.38 0.60 11.28
C PRO A 158 0.15 -0.79 10.87
N TYR A 159 -0.26 -1.85 11.57
CA TYR A 159 0.07 -3.23 11.25
C TYR A 159 -1.02 -4.17 11.75
N LEU A 160 -1.55 -5.01 10.86
CA LEU A 160 -2.68 -5.92 11.15
C LEU A 160 -2.30 -7.16 11.96
N GLY A 161 -1.00 -7.37 12.26
CA GLY A 161 -0.55 -8.48 13.10
C GLY A 161 -0.96 -9.82 12.51
N LYS A 162 -1.72 -10.62 13.29
CA LYS A 162 -2.19 -11.95 12.83
C LYS A 162 -3.14 -11.92 11.62
N TYR A 163 -3.65 -10.75 11.26
CA TYR A 163 -4.50 -10.54 10.08
C TYR A 163 -3.73 -10.00 8.87
N ASN A 164 -2.43 -9.70 9.02
CA ASN A 164 -1.60 -9.22 7.93
C ASN A 164 -1.61 -10.23 6.78
N ASP A 165 -1.97 -9.77 5.58
CA ASP A 165 -2.08 -10.59 4.38
C ASP A 165 -2.97 -11.84 4.55
N ASN A 166 -3.96 -11.74 5.45
CA ASN A 166 -4.88 -12.84 5.75
C ASN A 166 -6.22 -12.29 6.29
N VAL A 167 -6.88 -11.45 5.49
CA VAL A 167 -8.19 -10.88 5.82
C VAL A 167 -9.24 -11.35 4.84
N HIS A 168 -10.35 -11.88 5.35
CA HIS A 168 -11.45 -12.41 4.52
C HIS A 168 -12.64 -11.46 4.53
N GLN A 169 -12.93 -10.85 5.68
CA GLN A 169 -13.93 -9.80 5.78
C GLN A 169 -13.47 -8.68 6.69
N MET A 170 -14.00 -7.50 6.43
CA MET A 170 -13.81 -6.32 7.24
C MET A 170 -15.17 -5.65 7.49
N HIS A 171 -15.51 -5.34 8.73
CA HIS A 171 -16.69 -4.56 9.06
C HIS A 171 -16.25 -3.25 9.71
N VAL A 172 -16.30 -2.16 8.96
CA VAL A 172 -15.96 -0.82 9.43
C VAL A 172 -17.22 -0.06 9.86
N TYR A 173 -17.18 0.57 11.03
CA TYR A 173 -18.32 1.26 11.61
C TYR A 173 -17.87 2.44 12.49
N TYR A 174 -18.84 3.26 12.89
CA TYR A 174 -18.64 4.32 13.88
C TYR A 174 -18.98 3.83 15.28
N TYR A 175 -18.11 4.14 16.25
CA TYR A 175 -18.33 3.94 17.66
C TYR A 175 -17.97 5.22 18.43
N SER A 176 -18.92 5.75 19.19
CA SER A 176 -18.76 6.95 20.03
C SER A 176 -17.96 6.69 21.30
#